data_AF-A0A1W1C9A7-F1
#
_entry.id   AF-A0A1W1C9A7-F1
#
_cell.length_a   1.000
_cell.length_b   1.000
_cell.length_c   1.000
_cell.angle_alpha   90.00
_cell.angle_beta   90.00
_cell.angle_gamma   90.00
#
_symmetry.space_group_name_H-M   'P 1'
#
loop_
_entity.id
_entity.type
_entity.pdbx_description
1 polymer ?
#
loop_
_entity_poly.entity_id
_entity_poly.type
_entity_poly.pdbx_seq_one_letter_code
_entity_poly.pdbx_strand_id
1 'polypeptide(L)' 'MILKLLIFAIVGVMIYRFFGGQLPSMPKAKSKEQKKIEEDTLVECSKCGTYVTTKESTIIHGKCYCDECAGKL' A
#
# COMPACT_ATOMS: atom_id res chain seq x y z
N MET A 1 -25.63 29.54 14.84
CA MET A 1 -25.35 28.14 15.25
C MET A 1 -24.65 27.32 14.16
N ILE A 2 -24.91 27.57 12.87
CA ILE A 2 -24.21 26.95 11.72
C ILE A 2 -22.69 27.21 11.67
N LEU A 3 -22.24 28.41 12.07
CA LEU A 3 -20.82 28.79 12.02
C LEU A 3 -19.95 27.92 12.95
N LYS A 4 -20.51 27.51 14.10
CA LYS A 4 -19.84 26.61 15.05
C LYS A 4 -19.62 25.21 14.46
N LEU A 5 -20.57 24.72 13.64
CA LEU A 5 -20.51 23.40 13.01
C LEU A 5 -19.46 23.33 11.88
N LEU A 6 -19.31 24.41 11.11
CA LEU A 6 -18.28 24.48 10.06
C LEU A 6 -16.87 24.39 10.65
N ILE A 7 -16.62 25.08 11.77
CA ILE A 7 -15.31 25.05 12.44
C ILE A 7 -15.01 23.63 12.95
N PHE A 8 -16.00 22.96 13.56
CA PHE A 8 -15.86 21.58 14.02
C PHE A 8 -15.56 20.60 12.87
N ALA A 9 -16.23 20.76 11.72
CA ALA A 9 -15.98 19.92 10.55
C ALA A 9 -14.56 20.10 9.99
N ILE A 10 -14.06 21.34 9.92
CA ILE A 10 -12.70 21.63 9.44
C ILE A 10 -11.65 21.00 10.37
N VAL A 11 -11.81 21.15 11.69
CA VAL A 11 -10.89 20.56 12.68
C VAL A 11 -10.91 19.03 12.62
N GLY A 12 -12.09 18.42 12.47
CA GLY A 12 -12.23 16.97 12.33
C GLY A 12 -11.51 16.43 11.09
N VAL A 13 -11.64 17.11 9.94
CA VAL A 13 -10.94 16.73 8.70
C VAL A 13 -9.43 16.91 8.82
N MET A 14 -8.97 17.97 9.49
CA MET A 14 -7.54 18.19 9.70
C MET A 14 -6.92 17.09 10.58
N ILE A 15 -7.59 16.70 11.67
CA ILE A 15 -7.12 15.59 12.52
C ILE A 15 -7.14 14.28 11.72
N TYR A 16 -8.22 14.00 10.98
CA TYR A 16 -8.32 12.79 10.16
C TYR A 16 -7.21 12.70 9.10
N ARG A 17 -6.90 13.81 8.41
CA ARG A 17 -5.79 13.86 7.44
C ARG A 17 -4.43 13.72 8.12
N PHE A 18 -4.23 14.34 9.28
CA PHE A 18 -2.96 14.30 9.99
C PHE A 18 -2.68 12.92 10.62
N PHE A 19 -3.71 12.21 11.06
CA PHE A 19 -3.60 10.86 11.63
C PHE A 19 -3.51 9.75 10.57
N GLY A 20 -3.23 10.07 9.30
CA GLY A 20 -3.06 9.06 8.26
C GLY A 20 -4.39 8.45 7.81
N GLY A 21 -5.48 9.23 7.85
CA GLY A 21 -6.74 8.88 7.23
C GLY A 21 -6.54 8.70 5.73
N GLN A 22 -6.29 7.45 5.33
CA GLN A 22 -6.49 7.02 3.96
C GLN A 22 -7.97 7.26 3.68
N LEU A 23 -8.28 8.38 3.03
CA LEU A 23 -9.56 8.55 2.37
C LEU A 23 -9.69 7.35 1.44
N PRO A 24 -10.67 6.44 1.65
CA PRO A 24 -10.98 5.47 0.62
C PRO A 24 -11.46 6.30 -0.56
N SER A 25 -10.58 6.46 -1.55
CA SER A 25 -10.90 7.07 -2.83
C SER A 25 -12.25 6.53 -3.26
N MET A 26 -13.26 7.41 -3.30
CA MET A 26 -14.55 7.08 -3.89
C MET A 26 -14.28 6.44 -5.25
N PRO A 27 -14.52 5.14 -5.44
CA PRO A 27 -14.40 4.56 -6.75
C PRO A 27 -15.64 5.01 -7.49
N LYS A 28 -15.49 6.10 -8.27
CA LYS A 28 -16.33 6.32 -9.45
C LYS A 28 -16.49 4.98 -10.15
N ALA A 29 -17.74 4.59 -10.38
CA ALA A 29 -18.11 3.39 -11.10
C ALA A 29 -17.20 3.15 -12.30
N LYS A 30 -16.30 2.17 -12.21
CA LYS A 30 -15.67 1.52 -13.37
C LYS A 30 -15.53 0.04 -13.10
N SER A 31 -16.50 -0.68 -13.67
CA SER A 31 -16.45 -2.10 -13.97
C SER A 31 -15.17 -2.45 -14.75
N LYS A 32 -14.60 -3.63 -14.44
CA LYS A 32 -13.47 -4.30 -15.10
C LYS A 32 -12.05 -3.75 -14.86
N GLU A 33 -11.46 -3.98 -13.70
CA GLU A 33 -9.99 -4.06 -13.57
C GLU A 33 -9.53 -4.92 -12.38
N GLN A 34 -10.11 -6.11 -12.20
CA GLN A 34 -9.70 -7.06 -11.14
C GLN A 34 -8.54 -7.98 -11.55
N LYS A 35 -7.81 -7.69 -12.64
CA LYS A 35 -6.71 -8.57 -13.13
C LYS A 35 -5.31 -7.96 -13.08
N LYS A 36 -5.13 -6.75 -12.53
CA LYS A 36 -3.81 -6.09 -12.46
C LYS A 36 -3.23 -5.92 -11.06
N ILE A 37 -4.02 -6.04 -10.00
CA ILE A 37 -3.55 -5.68 -8.64
C ILE A 37 -2.67 -6.78 -8.01
N GLU A 38 -2.76 -8.02 -8.46
CA GLU A 38 -1.87 -9.10 -7.96
C GLU A 38 -0.43 -8.97 -8.47
N GLU A 39 -0.18 -8.14 -9.50
CA GLU A 39 1.12 -8.02 -10.16
C GLU A 39 2.06 -7.01 -9.48
N ASP A 40 1.50 -6.06 -8.72
CA ASP A 40 2.23 -4.95 -8.09
C ASP A 40 2.40 -5.12 -6.57
N THR A 41 2.32 -6.35 -6.05
CA THR A 41 2.66 -6.59 -4.64
C THR A 41 4.19 -6.61 -4.52
N LEU A 42 4.77 -5.56 -3.94
CA LEU A 42 6.19 -5.47 -3.65
C LEU A 42 6.49 -6.14 -2.31
N VAL A 43 7.44 -7.08 -2.32
CA VAL A 43 7.95 -7.76 -1.14
C VAL A 43 9.41 -7.39 -0.90
N GLU A 44 9.78 -7.24 0.36
CA GLU A 44 11.14 -6.86 0.76
C GLU A 44 12.06 -8.08 0.78
N CYS A 45 13.21 -7.98 0.12
CA CYS A 45 14.25 -9.01 0.18
C CYS A 45 14.94 -9.01 1.55
N SER A 46 14.91 -10.16 2.23
CA SER A 46 15.54 -10.35 3.55
C SER A 46 17.06 -10.25 3.57
N LYS A 47 17.74 -10.25 2.40
CA LYS A 47 19.21 -10.20 2.28
C LYS A 47 19.74 -8.81 1.95
N CYS A 48 19.09 -8.07 1.05
CA CYS A 48 19.56 -6.77 0.56
C CYS A 48 18.61 -5.60 0.84
N GLY A 49 17.39 -5.86 1.33
CA GLY A 49 16.38 -4.83 1.58
C GLY A 49 15.75 -4.23 0.31
N THR A 50 16.09 -4.73 -0.88
CA THR A 50 15.45 -4.30 -2.12
C THR A 50 14.01 -4.81 -2.17
N TYR A 51 13.09 -3.94 -2.56
CA TYR A 51 11.71 -4.30 -2.86
C TYR A 51 11.63 -4.87 -4.27
N VAL A 52 11.19 -6.12 -4.38
CA VAL A 52 10.98 -6.83 -5.64
C VAL A 52 9.53 -7.24 -5.75
N THR A 53 9.04 -7.43 -6.97
CA THR A 53 7.67 -7.95 -7.14
C THR A 53 7.60 -9.39 -6.64
N THR A 54 6.44 -9.83 -6.17
CA THR A 54 6.25 -11.23 -5.73
C THR A 54 6.65 -12.23 -6.83
N LYS A 55 6.53 -11.86 -8.11
CA LYS A 55 6.94 -12.70 -9.26
C LYS A 55 8.46 -12.85 -9.40
N GLU A 56 9.23 -11.84 -8.99
CA GLU A 56 10.71 -11.77 -9.03
C GLU A 56 11.34 -12.07 -7.67
N SER A 57 10.54 -12.64 -6.76
CA SER A 57 10.94 -13.00 -5.42
C SER A 57 10.81 -14.51 -5.22
N THR A 58 11.80 -15.10 -4.60
CA THR A 58 11.79 -16.52 -4.21
C THR A 58 11.76 -16.63 -2.70
N ILE A 59 10.83 -17.43 -2.17
CA ILE A 59 10.71 -17.67 -0.72
C ILE A 59 11.58 -18.87 -0.36
N ILE A 60 12.61 -18.65 0.46
CA ILE A 60 13.53 -19.70 0.93
C ILE A 60 13.48 -19.73 2.46
N HIS A 61 13.12 -20.87 3.05
CA HIS A 61 12.92 -21.01 4.50
C HIS A 61 11.99 -19.95 5.13
N GLY A 62 10.93 -19.55 4.41
CA GLY A 62 9.96 -18.56 4.88
C GLY A 62 10.45 -17.11 4.84
N LYS A 63 11.61 -16.85 4.22
CA LYS A 63 12.13 -15.50 3.97
C LYS A 63 12.08 -15.19 2.47
N CYS A 64 11.65 -13.99 2.10
CA CYS A 64 11.60 -13.54 0.71
C CYS A 64 12.98 -13.06 0.26
N TYR A 65 13.42 -13.51 -0.91
CA TYR A 65 14.69 -13.12 -1.51
C TYR A 65 14.50 -12.65 -2.94
N CYS A 66 15.29 -11.67 -3.34
CA CYS A 66 15.41 -11.24 -4.73
C CYS A 66 16.00 -12.36 -5.59
N ASP A 67 15.67 -12.43 -6.89
CA ASP A 67 16.24 -13.45 -7.80
C ASP A 67 17.78 -13.50 -7.77
N GLU A 68 18.44 -12.34 -7.71
CA GLU A 68 19.90 -12.26 -7.59
C GLU A 68 20.44 -12.80 -6.26
N CYS A 69 19.63 -12.72 -5.21
CA CYS A 69 19.94 -13.13 -3.85
C CYS A 69 19.71 -14.63 -3.66
N ALA A 70 18.66 -15.16 -4.31
CA ALA A 70 18.25 -16.55 -4.32
C ALA A 70 19.30 -17.45 -4.99
N GLY A 71 19.88 -17.02 -6.12
CA GLY A 71 20.97 -17.75 -6.78
C GLY A 71 22.32 -17.72 -6.05
N LYS A 72 22.43 -16.95 -4.96
CA LYS A 72 23.63 -16.80 -4.12
C LYS A 72 23.41 -17.28 -2.68
N LEU A 73 22.33 -18.01 -2.43
CA LEU A 73 22.06 -18.72 -1.16
C LEU A 73 22.62 -20.13 -1.26
#